data_AF-A0AAV9HYL9-F1
#
_entry.id   AF-A0AAV9HYL9-F1
#
_cell.length_a   1.000
_cell.length_b   1.000
_cell.length_c   1.000
_cell.angle_alpha   90.00
_cell.angle_beta   90.00
_cell.angle_gamma   90.00
#
_symmetry.space_group_name_H-M   'P 1'
#
loop_
_entity.id
_entity.type
_entity.pdbx_description
1 polymer ?
#
loop_
_entity_poly.entity_id
_entity_poly.type
_entity_poly.pdbx_seq_one_letter_code
_entity_poly.pdbx_strand_id
1 'polypeptide(L)'
;MAAYSFGILTCLSAIVLAALAVVMFLHDFKHQFCAMLHHGSYALLTFAGAASTQTTSNKVDLSWYPPKQTQINNLTAVMAGEGTYGWIYNSSETPDDRYGTYNWCNMPHVRKQEYVIPSSEYNLIYVELIHRHHKRTPYSSNSFPVEPYPWNCDDVAIFHHSQPLNSTSTPPSIIPAYWKLYSSPISPFAPQGWTGTCQFPQITLAGLSDSHRHGSDLFSVYGPLLSLSDPGSIQFRVTTNPITTQVAGAVLPNFFTSSSPPPSPSLPSYAPLLVQQPQLDSLEPKYACPLSSSLFSSLQSPSNTRWQSHLSAAAPLFRSLDSVSGVPAGDKGFHASMDHYYDNLSARQCHGLPSPCSLAEPPSSCITQAQTDLVYRLGQWEYDHVYRSGGPDTLRASSASMGVWFAELAENLRGAAAAANTGEGEVKVKYRHNIAHDGSLSRVLSVLQVDEMVWPGMGAEVVFELYEKINNPESYFVRVLWGGRVLRSSNPSLGVMDMVDLDLVLGYFDGLVGEKAEKVKGLCGL
;
A
#
# COMPACT_ATOMS: atom_id res chain seq x y z
N MET A 1 42.66 -36.69 -65.87
CA MET A 1 41.85 -37.44 -64.87
C MET A 1 42.14 -36.85 -63.48
N ALA A 2 41.88 -35.57 -63.22
CA ALA A 2 40.59 -34.94 -62.90
C ALA A 2 39.93 -35.33 -61.56
N ALA A 3 40.67 -35.93 -60.61
CA ALA A 3 40.18 -36.12 -59.23
C ALA A 3 41.20 -35.80 -58.11
N TYR A 4 42.45 -35.42 -58.43
CA TYR A 4 43.50 -35.21 -57.41
C TYR A 4 43.91 -33.74 -57.18
N SER A 5 43.36 -32.78 -57.92
CA SER A 5 43.73 -31.35 -57.79
C SER A 5 42.75 -30.50 -56.96
N PHE A 6 41.59 -31.05 -56.54
CA PHE A 6 40.59 -30.30 -55.76
C PHE A 6 40.78 -30.42 -54.23
N GLY A 7 41.46 -31.47 -53.76
CA GLY A 7 41.69 -31.71 -52.32
C GLY A 7 42.82 -30.87 -51.71
N ILE A 8 43.82 -30.49 -52.50
CA ILE A 8 44.97 -29.71 -52.00
C ILE A 8 44.61 -28.22 -51.84
N LEU A 9 43.77 -27.68 -52.73
CA LEU A 9 43.36 -26.27 -52.68
C LEU A 9 42.35 -25.98 -51.56
N THR A 10 41.51 -26.96 -51.20
CA THR A 10 40.54 -26.88 -50.09
C THR A 10 41.21 -27.04 -48.72
N CYS A 11 42.27 -27.84 -48.62
CA CYS A 11 43.00 -28.01 -47.36
C CYS A 11 43.87 -26.77 -47.03
N LEU A 12 44.52 -26.17 -48.04
CA LEU A 12 45.30 -24.94 -47.86
C LEU A 12 44.42 -23.73 -47.49
N SER A 13 43.22 -23.62 -48.06
CA SER A 13 42.29 -22.54 -47.72
C SER A 13 41.70 -22.68 -46.30
N ALA A 14 41.44 -23.90 -45.84
CA ALA A 14 41.01 -24.16 -44.47
C ALA A 14 42.10 -23.83 -43.43
N ILE A 15 43.37 -24.14 -43.72
CA ILE A 15 44.49 -23.80 -42.83
C ILE A 15 44.71 -22.28 -42.75
N VAL A 16 44.59 -21.57 -43.87
CA VAL A 16 44.71 -20.10 -43.90
C VAL A 16 43.55 -19.43 -43.16
N LEU A 17 42.32 -19.93 -43.30
CA LEU A 17 41.16 -19.45 -42.54
C LEU A 17 41.29 -19.71 -41.03
N ALA A 18 41.78 -20.89 -40.63
CA ALA A 18 42.05 -21.21 -39.23
C ALA A 18 43.16 -20.32 -38.64
N ALA A 19 44.23 -20.06 -39.40
CA ALA A 19 45.30 -19.17 -38.97
C ALA A 19 44.81 -17.72 -38.83
N LEU A 20 43.97 -17.24 -39.75
CA LEU A 20 43.36 -15.91 -39.66
C LEU A 20 42.40 -15.81 -38.46
N ALA A 21 41.61 -16.85 -38.17
CA ALA A 21 40.74 -16.88 -37.00
C ALA A 21 41.53 -16.85 -35.68
N VAL A 22 42.66 -17.56 -35.59
CA VAL A 22 43.55 -17.51 -34.43
C VAL A 22 44.20 -16.12 -34.27
N VAL A 23 44.62 -15.49 -35.37
CA VAL A 23 45.17 -14.12 -35.33
C VAL A 23 44.12 -13.10 -34.89
N MET A 24 42.88 -13.21 -35.38
CA MET A 24 41.78 -12.34 -34.92
C MET A 24 41.45 -12.57 -33.45
N PHE A 25 41.41 -13.83 -32.99
CA PHE A 25 41.16 -14.15 -31.59
C PHE A 25 42.27 -13.64 -30.66
N LEU A 26 43.54 -13.75 -31.08
CA LEU A 26 44.67 -13.19 -30.33
C LEU A 26 44.69 -11.65 -30.34
N HIS A 27 44.21 -11.03 -31.42
CA HIS A 27 44.06 -9.58 -31.50
C HIS A 27 42.94 -9.06 -30.58
N ASP A 28 41.82 -9.76 -30.52
CA ASP A 28 40.68 -9.41 -29.65
C ASP A 28 41.03 -9.68 -28.18
N PHE A 29 41.74 -10.78 -27.90
CA PHE A 29 42.25 -11.08 -26.56
C PHE A 29 43.24 -10.02 -26.08
N LYS A 30 44.09 -9.47 -26.98
CA LYS A 30 44.99 -8.36 -26.65
C LYS A 30 44.22 -7.06 -26.35
N HIS A 31 43.13 -6.78 -27.07
CA HIS A 31 42.30 -5.61 -26.79
C HIS A 31 41.52 -5.74 -25.47
N GLN A 32 40.96 -6.91 -25.18
CA GLN A 32 40.28 -7.15 -23.90
C GLN A 32 41.25 -7.22 -22.71
N PHE A 33 42.45 -7.76 -22.89
CA PHE A 33 43.49 -7.79 -21.85
C PHE A 33 44.06 -6.39 -21.56
N CYS A 34 44.28 -5.55 -22.58
CA CYS A 34 44.64 -4.14 -22.38
C CYS A 34 43.51 -3.32 -21.75
N ALA A 35 42.23 -3.61 -22.05
CA ALA A 35 41.08 -2.98 -21.41
C ALA A 35 40.94 -3.36 -19.93
N MET A 36 41.24 -4.63 -19.58
CA MET A 36 41.31 -5.10 -18.19
C MET A 36 42.49 -4.48 -17.42
N LEU A 37 43.65 -4.26 -18.06
CA LEU A 37 44.79 -3.60 -17.43
C LEU A 37 44.59 -2.08 -17.23
N HIS A 38 43.79 -1.42 -18.08
CA HIS A 38 43.44 -0.01 -17.91
C HIS A 38 42.32 0.26 -16.89
N HIS A 39 41.49 -0.73 -16.57
CA HIS A 39 40.48 -0.64 -15.50
C HIS A 39 40.95 -1.20 -14.14
N GLY A 40 42.15 -1.80 -14.09
CA GLY A 40 42.72 -2.41 -12.88
C GLY A 40 43.62 -1.51 -12.03
N SER A 41 43.69 -0.20 -12.29
CA SER A 41 44.63 0.73 -11.62
C SER A 41 43.99 1.83 -10.77
N TYR A 42 42.70 1.73 -10.42
CA TYR A 42 42.02 2.64 -9.47
C TYR A 42 41.49 1.92 -8.23
N ALA A 43 42.18 0.87 -7.78
CA ALA A 43 41.79 0.12 -6.58
C ALA A 43 43.02 -0.23 -5.73
N LEU A 44 43.82 0.77 -5.35
CA LEU A 44 44.81 0.65 -4.28
C LEU A 44 45.36 2.04 -3.93
N LEU A 45 44.79 2.67 -2.91
CA LEU A 45 45.41 3.57 -1.92
C LEU A 45 44.36 4.54 -1.35
N THR A 46 43.64 4.06 -0.33
CA THR A 46 43.06 4.85 0.79
C THR A 46 42.52 3.88 1.84
N PHE A 47 43.40 3.03 2.40
CA PHE A 47 43.15 2.47 3.73
C PHE A 47 43.78 3.43 4.75
N ALA A 48 43.15 4.59 4.93
CA ALA A 48 43.30 5.38 6.14
C ALA A 48 42.19 4.91 7.08
N GLY A 49 42.56 4.53 8.30
CA GLY A 49 41.74 3.73 9.21
C GLY A 49 40.31 4.24 9.38
N ALA A 50 39.36 3.48 8.84
CA ALA A 50 38.04 3.40 9.42
C ALA A 50 38.22 2.72 10.78
N ALA A 51 38.33 3.54 11.83
CA ALA A 51 38.01 3.09 13.17
C ALA A 51 36.58 2.55 13.07
N SER A 52 36.47 1.23 13.10
CA SER A 52 35.20 0.56 13.30
C SER A 52 34.74 0.99 14.68
N THR A 53 33.90 2.01 14.72
CA THR A 53 32.95 2.18 15.80
C THR A 53 32.11 0.90 15.79
N GLN A 54 32.54 -0.06 16.60
CA GLN A 54 31.64 -1.09 17.11
C GLN A 54 30.58 -0.33 17.89
N THR A 55 29.55 0.15 17.19
CA THR A 55 28.26 0.36 17.80
C THR A 55 27.90 -0.98 18.41
N THR A 56 27.82 -1.01 19.73
CA THR A 56 27.24 -2.12 20.45
C THR A 56 25.82 -2.28 19.90
N SER A 57 25.66 -3.18 18.92
CA SER A 57 24.36 -3.61 18.43
C SER A 57 23.64 -4.19 19.63
N ASN A 58 22.83 -3.35 20.29
CA ASN A 58 21.72 -3.86 21.05
C ASN A 58 20.95 -4.71 20.06
N LYS A 59 21.02 -6.04 20.25
CA LYS A 59 20.43 -7.02 19.35
C LYS A 59 18.95 -6.66 19.20
N VAL A 60 18.58 -6.13 18.03
CA VAL A 60 17.21 -5.71 17.75
C VAL A 60 16.29 -6.92 17.90
N ASP A 61 15.22 -6.78 18.68
CA ASP A 61 14.31 -7.88 18.94
C ASP A 61 13.32 -8.05 17.80
N LEU A 62 13.46 -9.16 17.07
CA LEU A 62 12.63 -9.52 15.92
C LEU A 62 11.45 -10.42 16.31
N SER A 63 11.28 -10.72 17.60
CA SER A 63 10.22 -11.59 18.09
C SER A 63 8.85 -10.95 17.88
N TRP A 64 7.83 -11.81 17.72
CA TRP A 64 6.44 -11.36 17.73
C TRP A 64 5.97 -11.12 19.17
N TYR A 65 5.32 -9.99 19.39
CA TYR A 65 4.66 -9.61 20.62
C TYR A 65 3.15 -9.51 20.41
N PRO A 66 2.33 -10.02 21.35
CA PRO A 66 0.88 -9.94 21.25
C PRO A 66 0.40 -8.49 21.30
N PRO A 67 -0.65 -8.13 20.54
CA PRO A 67 -1.28 -6.82 20.68
C PRO A 67 -1.95 -6.67 22.05
N LYS A 68 -2.16 -5.43 22.46
CA LYS A 68 -2.96 -5.08 23.63
C LYS A 68 -4.32 -5.75 23.58
N GLN A 69 -4.74 -6.33 24.70
CA GLN A 69 -6.07 -6.91 24.84
C GLN A 69 -7.11 -5.79 24.98
N THR A 70 -8.06 -5.76 24.06
CA THR A 70 -9.14 -4.77 24.00
C THR A 70 -10.47 -5.47 23.72
N GLN A 71 -11.55 -4.71 23.67
CA GLN A 71 -12.85 -5.23 23.21
C GLN A 71 -12.83 -5.67 21.74
N ILE A 72 -11.90 -5.19 20.92
CA ILE A 72 -11.82 -5.52 19.49
C ILE A 72 -11.39 -6.98 19.30
N ASN A 73 -10.46 -7.47 20.12
CA ASN A 73 -9.87 -8.81 19.98
C ASN A 73 -10.42 -9.85 20.96
N ASN A 74 -11.47 -9.49 21.71
CA ASN A 74 -12.19 -10.38 22.59
C ASN A 74 -13.53 -10.79 21.95
N LEU A 75 -13.61 -12.01 21.41
CA LEU A 75 -14.81 -12.50 20.72
C LEU A 75 -16.06 -12.47 21.61
N THR A 76 -15.94 -12.77 22.91
CA THR A 76 -17.09 -12.69 23.84
C THR A 76 -17.60 -11.26 23.96
N ALA A 77 -16.70 -10.28 24.09
CA ALA A 77 -17.06 -8.86 24.13
C ALA A 77 -17.64 -8.37 22.80
N VAL A 78 -17.09 -8.81 21.67
CA VAL A 78 -17.60 -8.50 20.31
C VAL A 78 -19.05 -8.96 20.14
N MET A 79 -19.34 -10.21 20.54
CA MET A 79 -20.67 -10.80 20.40
C MET A 79 -21.70 -10.20 21.36
N ALA A 80 -21.30 -9.84 22.58
CA ALA A 80 -22.18 -9.28 23.60
C ALA A 80 -22.31 -7.74 23.53
N GLY A 81 -21.42 -7.07 22.80
CA GLY A 81 -21.36 -5.61 22.72
C GLY A 81 -22.51 -4.99 21.92
N GLU A 82 -22.71 -3.69 22.11
CA GLU A 82 -23.66 -2.87 21.35
C GLU A 82 -22.90 -1.78 20.58
N GLY A 83 -23.47 -1.33 19.46
CA GLY A 83 -22.89 -0.26 18.64
C GLY A 83 -21.48 -0.57 18.10
N THR A 84 -20.72 0.47 17.78
CA THR A 84 -19.41 0.36 17.12
C THR A 84 -18.30 1.02 17.94
N TYR A 85 -18.33 0.89 19.27
CA TYR A 85 -17.32 1.50 20.15
C TYR A 85 -17.22 3.03 20.05
N GLY A 86 -18.31 3.69 19.62
CA GLY A 86 -18.36 5.14 19.38
C GLY A 86 -17.73 5.58 18.06
N TRP A 87 -17.40 4.63 17.17
CA TRP A 87 -16.80 4.88 15.86
C TRP A 87 -17.82 5.33 14.82
N ILE A 88 -17.29 5.96 13.77
CA ILE A 88 -18.11 6.60 12.71
C ILE A 88 -18.09 5.73 11.45
N TYR A 89 -19.28 5.42 10.93
CA TYR A 89 -19.49 4.62 9.72
C TYR A 89 -20.41 5.29 8.69
N ASN A 90 -20.97 6.45 9.04
CA ASN A 90 -22.06 7.11 8.30
C ASN A 90 -21.71 8.53 7.82
N SER A 91 -20.48 9.00 8.02
CA SER A 91 -20.04 10.34 7.61
C SER A 91 -18.53 10.40 7.40
N SER A 92 -18.09 11.15 6.39
CA SER A 92 -16.66 11.51 6.23
C SER A 92 -16.21 12.60 7.19
N GLU A 93 -17.15 13.28 7.86
CA GLU A 93 -16.86 14.34 8.82
C GLU A 93 -16.69 13.77 10.22
N THR A 94 -15.55 14.08 10.85
CA THR A 94 -15.32 13.87 12.27
C THR A 94 -15.25 15.24 12.94
N PRO A 95 -16.12 15.54 13.93
CA PRO A 95 -16.04 16.79 14.68
C PRO A 95 -14.65 17.01 15.29
N ASP A 96 -14.17 18.26 15.31
CA ASP A 96 -12.81 18.58 15.75
C ASP A 96 -12.52 18.15 17.20
N ASP A 97 -13.51 18.28 18.10
CA ASP A 97 -13.42 17.83 19.50
C ASP A 97 -13.32 16.30 19.66
N ARG A 98 -13.62 15.55 18.58
CA ARG A 98 -13.55 14.08 18.51
C ARG A 98 -12.53 13.57 17.50
N TYR A 99 -11.73 14.45 16.89
CA TYR A 99 -10.78 14.05 15.85
C TYR A 99 -9.77 13.02 16.37
N GLY A 100 -9.43 12.07 15.51
CA GLY A 100 -8.65 10.87 15.88
C GLY A 100 -9.49 9.73 16.46
N THR A 101 -10.82 9.87 16.54
CA THR A 101 -11.73 8.72 16.64
C THR A 101 -11.70 7.94 15.33
N TYR A 102 -11.76 6.60 15.39
CA TYR A 102 -11.87 5.78 14.19
C TYR A 102 -13.12 6.15 13.38
N ASN A 103 -12.90 6.48 12.11
CA ASN A 103 -13.94 6.77 11.15
C ASN A 103 -13.68 5.94 9.89
N TRP A 104 -14.53 4.95 9.63
CA TRP A 104 -14.40 4.08 8.47
C TRP A 104 -14.48 4.86 7.15
N CYS A 105 -15.29 5.91 7.09
CA CYS A 105 -15.53 6.69 5.88
C CYS A 105 -14.38 7.58 5.46
N ASN A 106 -13.65 8.09 6.45
CA ASN A 106 -12.54 9.00 6.27
C ASN A 106 -11.71 8.95 7.54
N MET A 107 -10.71 8.08 7.55
CA MET A 107 -9.86 7.86 8.72
C MET A 107 -9.15 9.15 9.13
N PRO A 108 -8.91 9.35 10.43
CA PRO A 108 -7.98 10.37 10.88
C PRO A 108 -6.65 10.22 10.15
N HIS A 109 -6.01 11.35 9.87
CA HIS A 109 -4.74 11.45 9.16
C HIS A 109 -4.02 12.71 9.61
N VAL A 110 -2.80 12.92 9.15
CA VAL A 110 -2.01 14.11 9.42
C VAL A 110 -2.73 15.33 8.86
N ARG A 111 -3.09 16.25 9.76
CA ARG A 111 -3.57 17.59 9.43
C ARG A 111 -2.97 18.61 10.40
N LYS A 112 -2.87 19.85 9.94
CA LYS A 112 -2.15 20.92 10.64
C LYS A 112 -2.62 21.18 12.07
N GLN A 113 -3.89 20.97 12.35
CA GLN A 113 -4.51 21.25 13.65
C GLN A 113 -3.97 20.34 14.77
N GLU A 114 -3.82 19.04 14.52
CA GLU A 114 -3.37 18.05 15.51
C GLU A 114 -1.89 17.69 15.37
N TYR A 115 -1.25 18.05 14.26
CA TYR A 115 0.13 17.70 14.02
C TYR A 115 1.06 18.33 15.08
N VAL A 116 1.69 17.47 15.88
CA VAL A 116 2.67 17.89 16.88
C VAL A 116 4.03 18.01 16.20
N ILE A 117 4.53 19.24 16.06
CA ILE A 117 5.89 19.47 15.58
C ILE A 117 6.87 18.99 16.67
N PRO A 118 7.86 18.15 16.34
CA PRO A 118 8.90 17.74 17.28
C PRO A 118 9.68 18.91 17.89
N SER A 119 10.48 18.63 18.92
CA SER A 119 11.37 19.63 19.51
C SER A 119 12.30 20.23 18.45
N SER A 120 12.68 21.50 18.63
CA SER A 120 13.53 22.23 17.68
C SER A 120 14.97 21.70 17.59
N GLU A 121 15.30 20.60 18.27
CA GLU A 121 16.58 19.91 18.10
C GLU A 121 16.58 18.94 16.91
N TYR A 122 15.40 18.66 16.35
CA TYR A 122 15.19 17.77 15.21
C TYR A 122 14.75 18.57 13.98
N ASN A 123 15.32 18.22 12.83
CA ASN A 123 14.97 18.77 11.54
C ASN A 123 14.37 17.67 10.66
N LEU A 124 13.18 17.88 10.11
CA LEU A 124 12.53 16.92 9.22
C LEU A 124 13.21 16.98 7.85
N ILE A 125 13.75 15.86 7.36
CA ILE A 125 14.49 15.81 6.10
C ILE A 125 13.83 14.95 5.03
N TYR A 126 12.98 14.00 5.42
CA TYR A 126 12.31 13.09 4.50
C TYR A 126 11.00 12.54 5.06
N VAL A 127 10.00 12.36 4.20
CA VAL A 127 8.72 11.71 4.51
C VAL A 127 8.40 10.67 3.45
N GLU A 128 8.05 9.47 3.90
CA GLU A 128 7.43 8.44 3.07
C GLU A 128 6.18 7.92 3.75
N LEU A 129 5.05 7.92 3.03
CA LEU A 129 3.80 7.42 3.56
C LEU A 129 3.15 6.40 2.64
N ILE A 130 2.32 5.56 3.25
CA ILE A 130 1.43 4.63 2.56
C ILE A 130 0.02 4.84 3.09
N HIS A 131 -0.93 5.11 2.20
CA HIS A 131 -2.35 5.25 2.57
C HIS A 131 -3.27 4.33 1.76
N ARG A 132 -4.42 3.97 2.32
CA ARG A 132 -5.50 3.27 1.61
C ARG A 132 -6.17 4.25 0.64
N HIS A 133 -6.67 3.75 -0.49
CA HIS A 133 -7.65 4.49 -1.28
C HIS A 133 -8.83 5.01 -0.43
N HIS A 134 -9.56 6.01 -0.94
CA HIS A 134 -10.71 6.60 -0.26
C HIS A 134 -12.02 5.88 -0.61
N LYS A 135 -13.12 6.47 -0.15
CA LYS A 135 -14.49 5.99 -0.30
C LYS A 135 -14.80 5.56 -1.74
N ARG A 136 -15.40 4.38 -1.87
CA ARG A 136 -15.71 3.73 -3.14
C ARG A 136 -17.01 2.95 -3.06
N THR A 137 -17.52 2.55 -4.21
CA THR A 137 -18.50 1.46 -4.29
C THR A 137 -17.89 0.15 -3.74
N PRO A 138 -18.72 -0.81 -3.30
CA PRO A 138 -18.25 -2.15 -2.95
C PRO A 138 -17.49 -2.85 -4.08
N TYR A 139 -16.80 -3.93 -3.78
CA TYR A 139 -16.34 -4.84 -4.83
C TYR A 139 -17.52 -5.59 -5.48
N SER A 140 -17.39 -5.95 -6.76
CA SER A 140 -18.43 -6.68 -7.49
C SER A 140 -18.73 -8.05 -6.87
N SER A 141 -17.71 -8.75 -6.38
CA SER A 141 -17.81 -10.02 -5.65
C SER A 141 -18.61 -9.93 -4.35
N ASN A 142 -18.82 -8.72 -3.82
CA ASN A 142 -19.48 -8.48 -2.55
C ASN A 142 -20.95 -8.07 -2.73
N SER A 143 -21.46 -8.15 -3.97
CA SER A 143 -22.89 -7.97 -4.25
C SER A 143 -23.72 -9.09 -3.65
N PHE A 144 -24.92 -8.73 -3.17
CA PHE A 144 -25.92 -9.73 -2.87
C PHE A 144 -26.47 -10.32 -4.18
N PRO A 145 -26.91 -11.60 -4.20
CA PRO A 145 -27.51 -12.20 -5.39
C PRO A 145 -28.66 -11.37 -5.97
N VAL A 146 -29.40 -10.68 -5.09
CA VAL A 146 -30.45 -9.74 -5.47
C VAL A 146 -30.24 -8.43 -4.71
N GLU A 147 -30.01 -7.35 -5.44
CA GLU A 147 -29.78 -6.02 -4.90
C GLU A 147 -31.08 -5.19 -4.86
N PRO A 148 -31.47 -4.60 -3.72
CA PRO A 148 -32.75 -3.93 -3.57
C PRO A 148 -32.83 -2.56 -4.25
N TYR A 149 -31.70 -1.96 -4.61
CA TYR A 149 -31.63 -0.67 -5.28
C TYR A 149 -30.31 -0.48 -6.03
N PRO A 150 -30.26 0.42 -7.03
CA PRO A 150 -29.06 0.65 -7.82
C PRO A 150 -28.03 1.53 -7.12
N TRP A 151 -26.77 1.40 -7.52
CA TRP A 151 -25.71 2.39 -7.29
C TRP A 151 -25.47 3.19 -8.56
N ASN A 152 -25.61 4.52 -8.46
CA ASN A 152 -25.40 5.41 -9.59
C ASN A 152 -24.18 6.29 -9.37
N CYS A 153 -23.32 6.40 -10.38
CA CYS A 153 -22.06 7.15 -10.37
C CYS A 153 -21.96 8.07 -11.58
N ASP A 154 -23.09 8.67 -12.01
CA ASP A 154 -23.15 9.59 -13.14
C ASP A 154 -22.43 10.94 -12.87
N ASP A 155 -21.99 11.17 -11.64
CA ASP A 155 -21.27 12.34 -11.16
C ASP A 155 -19.74 12.19 -11.19
N VAL A 156 -19.22 11.02 -11.62
CA VAL A 156 -17.79 10.75 -11.76
C VAL A 156 -17.46 10.14 -13.12
N ALA A 157 -16.57 10.80 -13.86
CA ALA A 157 -16.05 10.31 -15.14
C ALA A 157 -14.69 9.61 -14.95
N ILE A 158 -14.56 8.37 -15.44
CA ILE A 158 -13.30 7.61 -15.41
C ILE A 158 -12.62 7.67 -16.78
N PHE A 159 -11.56 8.48 -16.88
CA PHE A 159 -10.83 8.73 -18.13
C PHE A 159 -9.81 7.62 -18.42
N HIS A 160 -9.72 7.19 -19.68
CA HIS A 160 -8.83 6.09 -20.14
C HIS A 160 -7.97 6.44 -21.36
N HIS A 161 -7.84 7.72 -21.69
CA HIS A 161 -7.12 8.17 -22.89
C HIS A 161 -5.62 8.32 -22.64
N SER A 162 -4.84 8.27 -23.73
CA SER A 162 -3.40 8.56 -23.70
C SER A 162 -3.12 10.00 -24.14
N GLN A 163 -2.09 10.61 -23.56
CA GLN A 163 -1.62 11.95 -23.94
C GLN A 163 -0.14 11.88 -24.36
N PRO A 164 0.25 12.49 -25.51
CA PRO A 164 1.66 12.54 -25.91
C PRO A 164 2.52 13.26 -24.87
N LEU A 165 3.61 12.60 -24.44
CA LEU A 165 4.65 13.20 -23.61
C LEU A 165 5.78 13.67 -24.53
N ASN A 166 6.18 14.95 -24.42
CA ASN A 166 7.33 15.52 -25.14
C ASN A 166 7.35 15.24 -26.65
N SER A 167 6.46 15.88 -27.41
CA SER A 167 6.48 15.81 -28.88
C SER A 167 7.38 16.91 -29.46
N THR A 168 8.32 16.52 -30.33
CA THR A 168 9.12 17.46 -31.14
C THR A 168 8.38 17.94 -32.39
N SER A 169 7.21 17.35 -32.68
CA SER A 169 6.26 17.78 -33.71
C SER A 169 5.00 18.36 -33.07
N THR A 170 4.12 18.98 -33.85
CA THR A 170 2.79 19.39 -33.35
C THR A 170 2.03 18.14 -32.92
N PRO A 171 1.79 17.90 -31.62
CA PRO A 171 1.08 16.71 -31.18
C PRO A 171 -0.38 16.75 -31.66
N PRO A 172 -1.02 15.59 -31.91
CA PRO A 172 -2.44 15.56 -32.23
C PRO A 172 -3.26 16.15 -31.07
N SER A 173 -4.31 16.90 -31.39
CA SER A 173 -5.29 17.34 -30.39
C SER A 173 -6.04 16.13 -29.83
N ILE A 174 -5.97 15.92 -28.52
CA ILE A 174 -6.68 14.84 -27.82
C ILE A 174 -7.88 15.43 -27.08
N ILE A 175 -9.06 14.84 -27.28
CA ILE A 175 -10.25 15.13 -26.48
C ILE A 175 -10.30 14.11 -25.34
N PRO A 176 -10.33 14.53 -24.06
CA PRO A 176 -10.49 13.61 -22.95
C PRO A 176 -11.77 12.77 -23.09
N ALA A 177 -11.60 11.45 -23.18
CA ALA A 177 -12.70 10.48 -23.26
C ALA A 177 -12.73 9.59 -22.00
N TYR A 178 -13.94 9.25 -21.56
CA TYR A 178 -14.20 8.41 -20.40
C TYR A 178 -15.23 7.33 -20.73
N TRP A 179 -15.25 6.26 -19.95
CA TRP A 179 -16.23 5.19 -20.10
C TRP A 179 -17.51 5.51 -19.34
N LYS A 180 -18.66 5.31 -20.02
CA LYS A 180 -19.99 5.32 -19.40
C LYS A 180 -20.58 3.92 -19.52
N LEU A 181 -20.99 3.34 -18.39
CA LEU A 181 -21.60 2.01 -18.37
C LEU A 181 -22.91 2.03 -19.18
N TYR A 182 -23.11 0.98 -19.98
CA TYR A 182 -24.28 0.82 -20.85
C TYR A 182 -24.86 -0.58 -20.67
N SER A 183 -26.17 -0.66 -20.55
CA SER A 183 -26.93 -1.91 -20.57
C SER A 183 -28.03 -1.81 -21.61
N SER A 184 -28.15 -2.82 -22.47
CA SER A 184 -29.14 -2.86 -23.52
C SER A 184 -30.49 -3.35 -22.98
N PRO A 185 -31.60 -2.60 -23.16
CA PRO A 185 -32.92 -3.01 -22.65
C PRO A 185 -33.48 -4.25 -23.36
N ILE A 186 -32.93 -4.62 -24.52
CA ILE A 186 -33.30 -5.84 -25.26
C ILE A 186 -32.39 -7.04 -24.93
N SER A 187 -31.35 -6.84 -24.12
CA SER A 187 -30.49 -7.95 -23.71
C SER A 187 -31.28 -8.89 -22.79
N PRO A 188 -31.37 -10.19 -23.11
CA PRO A 188 -31.98 -11.16 -22.19
C PRO A 188 -31.07 -11.47 -21.00
N PHE A 189 -29.81 -11.02 -21.03
CA PHE A 189 -28.86 -11.17 -19.94
C PHE A 189 -28.96 -9.98 -18.99
N ALA A 190 -29.62 -10.20 -17.85
CA ALA A 190 -29.58 -9.27 -16.73
C ALA A 190 -28.30 -9.53 -15.90
N PRO A 191 -27.52 -8.50 -15.55
CA PRO A 191 -26.42 -8.68 -14.62
C PRO A 191 -26.96 -9.13 -13.26
N GLN A 192 -26.33 -10.14 -12.65
CA GLN A 192 -26.57 -10.51 -11.26
C GLN A 192 -25.77 -9.58 -10.34
N GLY A 193 -26.29 -9.31 -9.16
CA GLY A 193 -25.65 -8.45 -8.18
C GLY A 193 -25.92 -6.97 -8.41
N TRP A 194 -24.86 -6.16 -8.41
CA TRP A 194 -24.97 -4.71 -8.46
C TRP A 194 -25.67 -4.19 -9.73
N THR A 195 -26.62 -3.29 -9.54
CA THR A 195 -27.31 -2.56 -10.61
C THR A 195 -26.96 -1.07 -10.57
N GLY A 196 -27.25 -0.36 -11.66
CA GLY A 196 -27.03 1.09 -11.78
C GLY A 196 -25.94 1.47 -12.79
N THR A 197 -25.30 2.62 -12.58
CA THR A 197 -24.37 3.23 -13.56
C THR A 197 -22.90 3.17 -13.14
N CYS A 198 -22.60 2.71 -11.93
CA CYS A 198 -21.23 2.57 -11.42
C CYS A 198 -20.45 1.40 -12.06
N GLN A 199 -19.14 1.57 -12.23
CA GLN A 199 -18.20 0.47 -12.44
C GLN A 199 -17.77 -0.06 -11.06
N PHE A 200 -17.74 -1.36 -10.82
CA PHE A 200 -17.46 -1.90 -9.48
C PHE A 200 -16.09 -2.59 -9.41
N PRO A 201 -15.20 -2.20 -8.49
CA PRO A 201 -15.27 -1.00 -7.63
C PRO A 201 -14.94 0.30 -8.40
N GLN A 202 -15.43 1.44 -7.89
CA GLN A 202 -15.14 2.78 -8.42
C GLN A 202 -15.06 3.79 -7.26
N ILE A 203 -14.11 4.72 -7.32
CA ILE A 203 -14.07 5.87 -6.41
C ILE A 203 -15.28 6.77 -6.67
N THR A 204 -16.00 7.14 -5.62
CA THR A 204 -17.18 8.02 -5.71
C THR A 204 -16.79 9.49 -5.62
N LEU A 205 -17.71 10.41 -5.92
CA LEU A 205 -17.45 11.85 -5.79
C LEU A 205 -17.05 12.23 -4.35
N ALA A 206 -17.70 11.62 -3.36
CA ALA A 206 -17.31 11.78 -1.95
C ALA A 206 -15.89 11.24 -1.70
N GLY A 207 -15.51 10.11 -2.29
CA GLY A 207 -14.15 9.60 -2.20
C GLY A 207 -13.10 10.51 -2.83
N LEU A 208 -13.40 11.15 -3.97
CA LEU A 208 -12.53 12.17 -4.57
C LEU A 208 -12.42 13.41 -3.68
N SER A 209 -13.53 13.84 -3.06
CA SER A 209 -13.55 14.98 -2.15
C SER A 209 -12.70 14.72 -0.90
N ASP A 210 -12.86 13.53 -0.30
CA ASP A 210 -12.05 13.08 0.84
C ASP A 210 -10.56 12.99 0.45
N SER A 211 -10.25 12.46 -0.74
CA SER A 211 -8.88 12.40 -1.28
C SER A 211 -8.25 13.79 -1.45
N HIS A 212 -9.01 14.74 -1.99
CA HIS A 212 -8.55 16.12 -2.14
C HIS A 212 -8.27 16.78 -0.79
N ARG A 213 -9.17 16.56 0.19
CA ARG A 213 -8.98 17.06 1.54
C ARG A 213 -7.73 16.47 2.20
N HIS A 214 -7.55 15.16 2.10
CA HIS A 214 -6.38 14.46 2.61
C HIS A 214 -5.08 15.02 2.02
N GLY A 215 -5.03 15.23 0.69
CA GLY A 215 -3.88 15.86 0.04
C GLY A 215 -3.61 17.29 0.53
N SER A 216 -4.67 18.07 0.77
CA SER A 216 -4.57 19.43 1.31
C SER A 216 -4.01 19.43 2.74
N ASP A 217 -4.52 18.54 3.59
CA ASP A 217 -4.12 18.41 4.98
C ASP A 217 -2.65 17.99 5.10
N LEU A 218 -2.22 16.99 4.33
CA LEU A 218 -0.81 16.57 4.27
C LEU A 218 0.11 17.69 3.78
N PHE A 219 -0.24 18.35 2.66
CA PHE A 219 0.58 19.42 2.11
C PHE A 219 0.69 20.61 3.07
N SER A 220 -0.37 20.92 3.81
CA SER A 220 -0.37 22.02 4.79
C SER A 220 0.63 21.83 5.94
N VAL A 221 1.03 20.57 6.20
CA VAL A 221 2.05 20.18 7.17
C VAL A 221 3.40 20.04 6.48
N TYR A 222 3.51 19.12 5.53
CA TYR A 222 4.80 18.72 4.96
C TYR A 222 5.34 19.67 3.90
N GLY A 223 4.46 20.41 3.21
CA GLY A 223 4.87 21.41 2.22
C GLY A 223 5.84 22.43 2.82
N PRO A 224 5.47 23.12 3.90
CA PRO A 224 6.38 24.02 4.62
C PRO A 224 7.55 23.31 5.31
N LEU A 225 7.32 22.18 6.01
CA LEU A 225 8.36 21.53 6.81
C LEU A 225 9.52 20.98 5.97
N LEU A 226 9.24 20.45 4.78
CA LEU A 226 10.24 19.93 3.84
C LEU A 226 10.64 20.93 2.75
N SER A 227 10.03 22.12 2.74
CA SER A 227 10.18 23.10 1.66
C SER A 227 9.91 22.50 0.28
N LEU A 228 8.74 21.88 0.09
CA LEU A 228 8.36 21.17 -1.14
C LEU A 228 7.97 22.13 -2.29
N SER A 229 8.92 22.95 -2.74
CA SER A 229 8.74 23.86 -3.88
C SER A 229 9.16 23.27 -5.22
N ASP A 230 10.04 22.24 -5.20
CA ASP A 230 10.48 21.54 -6.41
C ASP A 230 9.60 20.30 -6.68
N PRO A 231 8.85 20.26 -7.79
CA PRO A 231 8.14 19.07 -8.26
C PRO A 231 9.00 17.79 -8.31
N GLY A 232 10.30 17.91 -8.59
CA GLY A 232 11.25 16.80 -8.63
C GLY A 232 11.50 16.15 -7.27
N SER A 233 11.19 16.85 -6.18
CA SER A 233 11.33 16.38 -4.80
C SER A 233 10.16 15.54 -4.28
N ILE A 234 9.12 15.39 -5.10
CA ILE A 234 7.85 14.76 -4.75
C ILE A 234 7.65 13.55 -5.67
N GLN A 235 7.36 12.38 -5.09
CA GLN A 235 7.04 11.18 -5.86
C GLN A 235 5.75 10.53 -5.38
N PHE A 236 4.90 10.15 -6.33
CA PHE A 236 3.68 9.39 -6.07
C PHE A 236 3.79 8.01 -6.69
N ARG A 237 3.33 7.01 -5.95
CA ARG A 237 3.24 5.62 -6.38
C ARG A 237 1.83 5.09 -6.13
N VAL A 238 1.31 4.34 -7.09
CA VAL A 238 0.00 3.69 -7.01
C VAL A 238 0.14 2.20 -7.26
N THR A 239 -0.87 1.45 -6.87
CA THR A 239 -0.98 0.02 -7.22
C THR A 239 -1.49 -0.13 -8.64
N THR A 240 -1.45 -1.36 -9.16
CA THR A 240 -2.07 -1.66 -10.45
C THR A 240 -3.60 -1.63 -10.47
N ASN A 241 -4.24 -1.49 -9.30
CA ASN A 241 -5.68 -1.29 -9.20
C ASN A 241 -6.07 0.17 -9.57
N PRO A 242 -6.93 0.40 -10.58
CA PRO A 242 -7.28 1.74 -11.07
C PRO A 242 -7.82 2.71 -10.03
N ILE A 243 -8.46 2.24 -8.95
CA ILE A 243 -9.00 3.11 -7.91
C ILE A 243 -7.90 3.91 -7.18
N THR A 244 -6.69 3.35 -7.08
CA THR A 244 -5.56 4.06 -6.45
C THR A 244 -5.05 5.23 -7.33
N THR A 245 -5.12 5.08 -8.65
CA THR A 245 -4.86 6.17 -9.60
C THR A 245 -5.92 7.27 -9.53
N GLN A 246 -7.20 6.90 -9.39
CA GLN A 246 -8.30 7.85 -9.24
C GLN A 246 -8.13 8.70 -7.96
N VAL A 247 -7.75 8.07 -6.85
CA VAL A 247 -7.40 8.77 -5.59
C VAL A 247 -6.20 9.69 -5.78
N ALA A 248 -5.13 9.20 -6.42
CA ALA A 248 -3.93 10.00 -6.69
C ALA A 248 -4.28 11.30 -7.43
N GLY A 249 -5.12 11.21 -8.47
CA GLY A 249 -5.58 12.37 -9.23
C GLY A 249 -6.25 13.46 -8.40
N ALA A 250 -6.91 13.11 -7.29
CA ALA A 250 -7.52 14.07 -6.38
C ALA A 250 -6.57 14.57 -5.28
N VAL A 251 -5.55 13.80 -4.89
CA VAL A 251 -4.52 14.20 -3.92
C VAL A 251 -3.53 15.20 -4.53
N LEU A 252 -3.05 14.90 -5.74
CA LEU A 252 -1.97 15.59 -6.46
C LEU A 252 -2.11 17.13 -6.55
N PRO A 253 -3.28 17.73 -6.83
CA PRO A 253 -3.40 19.16 -7.02
C PRO A 253 -2.81 19.98 -5.88
N ASN A 254 -2.93 19.54 -4.63
CA ASN A 254 -2.40 20.25 -3.46
C ASN A 254 -0.86 20.33 -3.43
N PHE A 255 -0.17 19.36 -4.04
CA PHE A 255 1.30 19.27 -4.05
C PHE A 255 1.94 20.02 -5.22
N PHE A 256 1.20 20.27 -6.31
CA PHE A 256 1.73 20.88 -7.53
C PHE A 256 1.16 22.28 -7.84
N THR A 257 0.27 22.82 -7.00
CA THR A 257 -0.35 24.15 -7.19
C THR A 257 0.03 25.21 -6.15
N SER A 258 0.67 24.82 -5.04
CA SER A 258 0.75 25.68 -3.86
C SER A 258 1.96 26.64 -3.80
N SER A 259 2.66 26.88 -4.92
CA SER A 259 3.55 28.04 -5.06
C SER A 259 2.72 29.26 -5.54
N SER A 260 2.42 30.20 -4.64
CA SER A 260 1.69 31.45 -4.97
C SER A 260 2.49 32.39 -5.89
N PRO A 261 1.87 33.33 -6.65
CA PRO A 261 0.63 33.28 -7.43
C PRO A 261 0.89 32.71 -8.84
N PRO A 262 -0.12 32.32 -9.65
CA PRO A 262 0.12 31.66 -10.93
C PRO A 262 0.85 32.61 -11.89
N PRO A 263 2.11 32.33 -12.31
CA PRO A 263 2.59 32.90 -13.54
C PRO A 263 1.97 32.04 -14.64
N SER A 264 0.86 32.50 -15.24
CA SER A 264 0.18 31.82 -16.36
C SER A 264 -0.79 30.68 -15.96
N PRO A 265 -1.86 30.41 -16.73
CA PRO A 265 -3.02 29.62 -16.32
C PRO A 265 -2.84 28.09 -16.50
N SER A 266 -1.67 27.53 -16.21
CA SER A 266 -1.47 26.09 -16.38
C SER A 266 -0.76 25.47 -15.20
N LEU A 267 -1.53 24.76 -14.37
CA LEU A 267 -1.05 23.56 -13.68
C LEU A 267 -0.16 22.73 -14.63
N PRO A 268 0.84 21.97 -14.15
CA PRO A 268 1.37 20.89 -14.96
C PRO A 268 0.19 20.01 -15.39
N SER A 269 -0.01 19.86 -16.70
CA SER A 269 -1.19 19.17 -17.25
C SER A 269 -1.28 17.68 -16.85
N TYR A 270 -0.22 17.13 -16.24
CA TYR A 270 -0.11 15.76 -15.76
C TYR A 270 1.05 15.64 -14.75
N ALA A 271 0.97 14.63 -13.87
CA ALA A 271 2.06 14.23 -12.98
C ALA A 271 2.29 12.71 -13.14
N PRO A 272 3.56 12.24 -13.21
CA PRO A 272 3.83 10.82 -13.33
C PRO A 272 3.47 10.10 -12.02
N LEU A 273 2.73 9.00 -12.14
CA LEU A 273 2.49 8.05 -11.06
C LEU A 273 3.37 6.83 -11.30
N LEU A 274 4.20 6.49 -10.33
CA LEU A 274 4.98 5.28 -10.36
C LEU A 274 4.05 4.08 -10.15
N VAL A 275 4.22 3.04 -10.94
CA VAL A 275 3.48 1.78 -10.82
C VAL A 275 4.41 0.63 -11.19
N GLN A 276 4.33 -0.48 -10.46
CA GLN A 276 5.09 -1.68 -10.76
C GLN A 276 4.33 -2.60 -11.72
N GLN A 277 5.02 -3.61 -12.25
CA GLN A 277 4.38 -4.67 -13.02
C GLN A 277 3.33 -5.38 -12.14
N PRO A 278 2.13 -5.72 -12.66
CA PRO A 278 1.06 -6.30 -11.83
C PRO A 278 1.45 -7.54 -11.04
N GLN A 279 2.31 -8.40 -11.59
CA GLN A 279 2.75 -9.63 -10.93
C GLN A 279 3.86 -9.41 -9.89
N LEU A 280 4.43 -8.21 -9.82
CA LEU A 280 5.55 -7.87 -8.95
C LEU A 280 5.20 -6.75 -7.96
N ASP A 281 4.00 -6.17 -8.05
CA ASP A 281 3.59 -5.03 -7.26
C ASP A 281 3.84 -5.30 -5.77
N SER A 282 4.83 -4.62 -5.19
CA SER A 282 5.18 -4.72 -3.78
C SER A 282 4.28 -3.85 -2.91
N LEU A 283 3.55 -2.89 -3.51
CA LEU A 283 2.66 -1.98 -2.81
C LEU A 283 1.26 -2.57 -2.59
N GLU A 284 0.78 -3.37 -3.55
CA GLU A 284 -0.28 -4.35 -3.37
C GLU A 284 0.34 -5.72 -3.55
N PRO A 285 0.78 -6.42 -2.49
CA PRO A 285 1.79 -7.48 -2.58
C PRO A 285 1.35 -8.67 -3.45
N LYS A 286 1.61 -8.59 -4.76
CA LYS A 286 1.18 -9.55 -5.80
C LYS A 286 2.26 -10.56 -6.19
N TYR A 287 3.51 -10.32 -5.82
CA TYR A 287 4.57 -11.30 -6.09
C TYR A 287 4.26 -12.63 -5.39
N ALA A 288 4.58 -13.72 -6.07
CA ALA A 288 4.24 -15.06 -5.59
C ALA A 288 4.97 -15.36 -4.27
N CYS A 289 4.21 -15.62 -3.20
CA CYS A 289 4.77 -16.02 -1.92
C CYS A 289 3.94 -17.13 -1.25
N PRO A 290 4.20 -18.40 -1.59
CA PRO A 290 3.48 -19.56 -1.05
C PRO A 290 3.44 -19.62 0.48
N LEU A 291 4.52 -19.22 1.15
CA LEU A 291 4.56 -19.16 2.62
C LEU A 291 3.51 -18.19 3.16
N SER A 292 3.51 -16.93 2.69
CA SER A 292 2.54 -15.92 3.12
C SER A 292 1.11 -16.41 2.85
N SER A 293 0.84 -16.90 1.63
CA SER A 293 -0.49 -17.41 1.27
C SER A 293 -0.94 -18.57 2.17
N SER A 294 -0.05 -19.51 2.47
CA SER A 294 -0.33 -20.65 3.35
C SER A 294 -0.63 -20.22 4.79
N LEU A 295 0.17 -19.30 5.34
CA LEU A 295 -0.02 -18.80 6.70
C LEU A 295 -1.33 -18.00 6.85
N PHE A 296 -1.63 -17.08 5.93
CA PHE A 296 -2.90 -16.36 5.95
C PHE A 296 -4.09 -17.29 5.74
N SER A 297 -3.96 -18.33 4.91
CA SER A 297 -5.00 -19.35 4.74
C SER A 297 -5.21 -20.16 6.02
N SER A 298 -4.12 -20.56 6.69
CA SER A 298 -4.17 -21.29 7.96
C SER A 298 -4.86 -20.49 9.06
N LEU A 299 -4.53 -19.19 9.18
CA LEU A 299 -5.14 -18.27 10.15
C LEU A 299 -6.67 -18.13 9.97
N GLN A 300 -7.16 -18.29 8.74
CA GLN A 300 -8.57 -18.16 8.34
C GLN A 300 -9.23 -19.51 8.03
N SER A 301 -8.62 -20.62 8.49
CA SER A 301 -9.14 -21.96 8.21
C SER A 301 -9.92 -22.55 9.39
N PRO A 302 -10.82 -23.51 9.13
CA PRO A 302 -11.50 -24.27 10.19
C PRO A 302 -10.59 -25.00 11.18
N SER A 303 -9.33 -25.29 10.82
CA SER A 303 -8.37 -25.91 11.75
C SER A 303 -7.82 -24.93 12.78
N ASN A 304 -7.93 -23.61 12.52
CA ASN A 304 -7.68 -22.59 13.53
C ASN A 304 -8.89 -22.48 14.46
N THR A 305 -8.74 -22.94 15.71
CA THR A 305 -9.85 -23.02 16.66
C THR A 305 -10.47 -21.67 16.99
N ARG A 306 -9.69 -20.58 17.01
CA ARG A 306 -10.22 -19.22 17.24
C ARG A 306 -11.07 -18.76 16.07
N TRP A 307 -10.57 -18.93 14.84
CA TRP A 307 -11.31 -18.60 13.63
C TRP A 307 -12.61 -19.40 13.52
N GLN A 308 -12.53 -20.72 13.75
CA GLN A 308 -13.68 -21.60 13.74
C GLN A 308 -14.71 -21.24 14.82
N SER A 309 -14.25 -20.87 16.03
CA SER A 309 -15.16 -20.43 17.10
C SER A 309 -15.88 -19.14 16.73
N HIS A 310 -15.18 -18.21 16.08
CA HIS A 310 -15.77 -16.99 15.52
C HIS A 310 -16.89 -17.33 14.52
N LEU A 311 -16.62 -18.18 13.52
CA LEU A 311 -17.62 -18.56 12.51
C LEU A 311 -18.83 -19.26 13.14
N SER A 312 -18.59 -20.12 14.12
CA SER A 312 -19.66 -20.79 14.87
C SER A 312 -20.52 -19.80 15.67
N ALA A 313 -19.89 -18.81 16.31
CA ALA A 313 -20.60 -17.76 17.05
C ALA A 313 -21.40 -16.84 16.11
N ALA A 314 -20.86 -16.53 14.94
CA ALA A 314 -21.48 -15.68 13.92
C ALA A 314 -22.56 -16.39 13.08
N ALA A 315 -22.67 -17.72 13.15
CA ALA A 315 -23.61 -18.48 12.32
C ALA A 315 -25.08 -18.01 12.38
N PRO A 316 -25.64 -17.60 13.54
CA PRO A 316 -26.99 -17.00 13.58
C PRO A 316 -27.07 -15.68 12.83
N LEU A 317 -26.04 -14.83 12.89
CA LEU A 317 -25.97 -13.58 12.16
C LEU A 317 -25.95 -13.85 10.65
N PHE A 318 -25.08 -14.73 10.16
CA PHE A 318 -25.04 -15.12 8.74
C PHE A 318 -26.42 -15.55 8.23
N ARG A 319 -27.09 -16.49 8.92
CA ARG A 319 -28.45 -16.93 8.51
C ARG A 319 -29.45 -15.77 8.43
N SER A 320 -29.36 -14.81 9.36
CA SER A 320 -30.24 -13.65 9.36
C SER A 320 -29.94 -12.70 8.19
N LEU A 321 -28.66 -12.50 7.87
CA LEU A 321 -28.24 -11.68 6.72
C LEU A 321 -28.62 -12.36 5.40
N ASP A 322 -28.35 -13.66 5.26
CA ASP A 322 -28.74 -14.51 4.11
C ASP A 322 -30.23 -14.40 3.80
N SER A 323 -31.09 -14.42 4.83
CA SER A 323 -32.55 -14.33 4.65
C SER A 323 -33.01 -13.01 4.04
N VAL A 324 -32.19 -11.95 4.18
CA VAL A 324 -32.45 -10.63 3.60
C VAL A 324 -31.76 -10.47 2.25
N SER A 325 -30.50 -10.88 2.13
CA SER A 325 -29.68 -10.70 0.92
C SER A 325 -29.95 -11.74 -0.17
N GLY A 326 -30.55 -12.88 0.17
CA GLY A 326 -30.70 -14.02 -0.74
C GLY A 326 -29.41 -14.81 -0.95
N VAL A 327 -28.36 -14.56 -0.16
CA VAL A 327 -27.10 -15.34 -0.21
C VAL A 327 -27.40 -16.80 0.15
N PRO A 328 -26.97 -17.79 -0.66
CA PRO A 328 -27.17 -19.19 -0.35
C PRO A 328 -26.40 -19.60 0.93
N ALA A 329 -27.05 -20.38 1.80
CA ALA A 329 -26.45 -20.88 3.06
C ALA A 329 -25.16 -21.73 2.90
N GLY A 330 -24.82 -22.14 1.68
CA GLY A 330 -23.61 -22.89 1.33
C GLY A 330 -22.56 -22.06 0.58
N ASP A 331 -22.73 -20.75 0.49
CA ASP A 331 -21.79 -19.86 -0.20
C ASP A 331 -20.49 -19.73 0.60
N LYS A 332 -19.44 -20.38 0.07
CA LYS A 332 -18.14 -20.42 0.76
C LYS A 332 -17.42 -19.07 0.78
N GLY A 333 -17.76 -18.12 -0.09
CA GLY A 333 -17.17 -16.78 -0.07
C GLY A 333 -17.78 -15.95 1.06
N PHE A 334 -19.11 -15.83 1.05
CA PHE A 334 -19.85 -15.06 2.06
C PHE A 334 -19.76 -15.62 3.48
N HIS A 335 -19.51 -16.93 3.63
CA HIS A 335 -19.43 -17.58 4.94
C HIS A 335 -18.00 -17.99 5.34
N ALA A 336 -16.98 -17.53 4.60
CA ALA A 336 -15.58 -17.67 5.02
C ALA A 336 -15.18 -16.61 6.05
N SER A 337 -15.74 -15.39 5.95
CA SER A 337 -15.49 -14.24 6.82
C SER A 337 -16.64 -13.23 6.72
N MET A 338 -16.60 -12.17 7.52
CA MET A 338 -17.52 -11.03 7.41
C MET A 338 -17.17 -10.09 6.26
N ASP A 339 -16.11 -10.33 5.49
CA ASP A 339 -15.58 -9.39 4.48
C ASP A 339 -16.65 -8.90 3.49
N HIS A 340 -17.39 -9.84 2.88
CA HIS A 340 -18.42 -9.51 1.90
C HIS A 340 -19.53 -8.64 2.50
N TYR A 341 -20.03 -9.01 3.70
CA TYR A 341 -21.06 -8.23 4.38
C TYR A 341 -20.54 -6.90 4.90
N TYR A 342 -19.30 -6.86 5.40
CA TYR A 342 -18.68 -5.66 5.93
C TYR A 342 -18.48 -4.64 4.81
N ASP A 343 -17.85 -5.00 3.70
CA ASP A 343 -17.61 -4.09 2.55
C ASP A 343 -18.95 -3.57 1.99
N ASN A 344 -19.93 -4.46 1.81
CA ASN A 344 -21.26 -4.12 1.32
C ASN A 344 -21.99 -3.13 2.23
N LEU A 345 -22.14 -3.46 3.52
CA LEU A 345 -22.91 -2.65 4.47
C LEU A 345 -22.17 -1.36 4.84
N SER A 346 -20.85 -1.41 5.06
CA SER A 346 -20.06 -0.23 5.43
C SER A 346 -20.00 0.79 4.29
N ALA A 347 -19.89 0.34 3.03
CA ALA A 347 -19.98 1.25 1.89
C ALA A 347 -21.35 1.91 1.81
N ARG A 348 -22.47 1.17 1.96
CA ARG A 348 -23.82 1.74 1.95
C ARG A 348 -24.00 2.82 3.01
N GLN A 349 -23.70 2.46 4.26
CA GLN A 349 -23.89 3.38 5.38
C GLN A 349 -23.02 4.63 5.21
N CYS A 350 -21.80 4.47 4.69
CA CYS A 350 -20.89 5.57 4.44
C CYS A 350 -21.31 6.53 3.32
N HIS A 351 -22.19 6.08 2.42
CA HIS A 351 -22.81 6.88 1.37
C HIS A 351 -24.24 7.33 1.74
N GLY A 352 -24.70 7.10 2.97
CA GLY A 352 -26.06 7.42 3.39
C GLY A 352 -27.14 6.63 2.66
N LEU A 353 -26.80 5.48 2.08
CA LEU A 353 -27.76 4.60 1.41
C LEU A 353 -28.58 3.82 2.45
N PRO A 354 -29.86 3.51 2.16
CA PRO A 354 -30.73 2.82 3.11
C PRO A 354 -30.24 1.40 3.40
N SER A 355 -30.62 0.86 4.57
CA SER A 355 -30.35 -0.56 4.85
C SER A 355 -31.02 -1.46 3.80
N PRO A 356 -30.34 -2.52 3.33
CA PRO A 356 -30.91 -3.45 2.36
C PRO A 356 -32.08 -4.24 2.99
N CYS A 357 -33.13 -4.43 2.20
CA CYS A 357 -34.34 -5.16 2.58
C CYS A 357 -34.58 -6.35 1.65
N SER A 358 -35.27 -7.37 2.16
CA SER A 358 -35.60 -8.57 1.39
C SER A 358 -36.56 -8.21 0.27
N LEU A 359 -36.27 -8.70 -0.94
CA LEU A 359 -37.15 -8.58 -2.09
C LEU A 359 -38.13 -9.76 -2.22
N ALA A 360 -38.23 -10.63 -1.19
CA ALA A 360 -39.30 -11.61 -1.14
C ALA A 360 -40.66 -10.89 -1.09
N GLU A 361 -41.70 -11.45 -1.70
CA GLU A 361 -43.03 -10.85 -1.73
C GLU A 361 -43.97 -11.55 -0.72
N PRO A 362 -44.52 -10.84 0.29
CA PRO A 362 -44.32 -9.41 0.59
C PRO A 362 -42.94 -9.13 1.22
N PRO A 363 -42.33 -7.94 0.98
CA PRO A 363 -41.06 -7.55 1.60
C PRO A 363 -41.19 -7.57 3.12
N SER A 364 -40.49 -8.50 3.75
CA SER A 364 -40.81 -8.92 5.13
C SER A 364 -39.80 -8.44 6.18
N SER A 365 -38.57 -8.07 5.80
CA SER A 365 -37.53 -7.66 6.76
C SER A 365 -36.34 -6.92 6.11
N CYS A 366 -35.73 -5.99 6.84
CA CYS A 366 -34.48 -5.31 6.47
C CYS A 366 -33.36 -5.64 7.44
N ILE A 367 -32.10 -5.54 6.97
CA ILE A 367 -30.93 -5.62 7.86
C ILE A 367 -30.98 -4.45 8.85
N THR A 368 -31.02 -4.77 10.14
CA THR A 368 -31.11 -3.78 11.22
C THR A 368 -29.75 -3.16 11.55
N GLN A 369 -29.73 -1.97 12.16
CA GLN A 369 -28.48 -1.35 12.59
C GLN A 369 -27.72 -2.23 13.59
N ALA A 370 -28.40 -2.95 14.48
CA ALA A 370 -27.75 -3.84 15.43
C ALA A 370 -27.01 -5.01 14.74
N GLN A 371 -27.58 -5.56 13.66
CA GLN A 371 -26.91 -6.56 12.82
C GLN A 371 -25.71 -5.95 12.11
N THR A 372 -25.88 -4.77 11.51
CA THR A 372 -24.80 -4.02 10.85
C THR A 372 -23.64 -3.72 11.81
N ASP A 373 -23.94 -3.26 13.03
CA ASP A 373 -22.93 -2.99 14.05
C ASP A 373 -22.19 -4.25 14.46
N LEU A 374 -22.89 -5.39 14.57
CA LEU A 374 -22.25 -6.68 14.86
C LEU A 374 -21.36 -7.15 13.71
N VAL A 375 -21.78 -6.97 12.45
CA VAL A 375 -20.91 -7.21 11.28
C VAL A 375 -19.64 -6.38 11.39
N TYR A 376 -19.76 -5.10 11.77
CA TYR A 376 -18.60 -4.24 11.91
C TYR A 376 -17.68 -4.68 13.04
N ARG A 377 -18.20 -4.99 14.23
CA ARG A 377 -17.36 -5.48 15.34
C ARG A 377 -16.66 -6.79 14.97
N LEU A 378 -17.34 -7.68 14.26
CA LEU A 378 -16.74 -8.94 13.80
C LEU A 378 -15.67 -8.74 12.74
N GLY A 379 -15.89 -7.90 11.72
CA GLY A 379 -14.85 -7.62 10.72
C GLY A 379 -13.59 -6.97 11.33
N GLN A 380 -13.77 -6.18 12.39
CA GLN A 380 -12.65 -5.61 13.15
C GLN A 380 -11.87 -6.68 13.93
N TRP A 381 -12.59 -7.60 14.57
CA TRP A 381 -12.01 -8.78 15.21
C TRP A 381 -11.25 -9.66 14.21
N GLU A 382 -11.81 -9.87 13.01
CA GLU A 382 -11.18 -10.66 11.95
C GLU A 382 -9.85 -10.04 11.50
N TYR A 383 -9.81 -8.73 11.27
CA TYR A 383 -8.57 -8.03 10.90
C TYR A 383 -7.52 -8.10 12.01
N ASP A 384 -7.91 -7.91 13.26
CA ASP A 384 -6.99 -8.09 14.38
C ASP A 384 -6.47 -9.53 14.46
N HIS A 385 -7.33 -10.55 14.32
CA HIS A 385 -6.90 -11.96 14.33
C HIS A 385 -5.95 -12.27 13.17
N VAL A 386 -6.29 -11.87 11.94
CA VAL A 386 -5.53 -12.21 10.73
C VAL A 386 -4.17 -11.49 10.68
N TYR A 387 -4.08 -10.26 11.20
CA TYR A 387 -2.87 -9.45 11.07
C TYR A 387 -2.12 -9.22 12.39
N ARG A 388 -2.69 -9.55 13.56
CA ARG A 388 -2.02 -9.41 14.87
C ARG A 388 -2.28 -10.59 15.82
N SER A 389 -3.44 -10.67 16.45
CA SER A 389 -3.68 -11.55 17.61
C SER A 389 -3.76 -13.04 17.29
N GLY A 390 -3.79 -13.42 16.01
CA GLY A 390 -3.70 -14.81 15.54
C GLY A 390 -2.36 -15.49 15.85
N GLY A 391 -1.34 -14.72 16.25
CA GLY A 391 -0.07 -15.23 16.76
C GLY A 391 1.13 -14.89 15.86
N PRO A 392 2.32 -15.48 16.13
CA PRO A 392 3.57 -15.19 15.42
C PRO A 392 3.51 -15.34 13.89
N ASP A 393 2.63 -16.21 13.38
CA ASP A 393 2.46 -16.40 11.94
C ASP A 393 1.96 -15.15 11.23
N THR A 394 1.26 -14.24 11.92
CA THR A 394 0.78 -12.96 11.38
C THR A 394 1.93 -12.06 10.93
N LEU A 395 2.95 -11.91 11.78
CA LEU A 395 4.17 -11.15 11.47
C LEU A 395 4.95 -11.85 10.36
N ARG A 396 5.10 -13.17 10.43
CA ARG A 396 5.84 -13.92 9.41
C ARG A 396 5.18 -13.81 8.02
N ALA A 397 3.86 -13.92 7.94
CA ALA A 397 3.12 -13.78 6.69
C ALA A 397 3.20 -12.36 6.14
N SER A 398 3.07 -11.35 7.01
CA SER A 398 3.15 -9.94 6.62
C SER A 398 4.55 -9.52 6.20
N SER A 399 5.59 -9.97 6.90
CA SER A 399 7.00 -9.76 6.49
C SER A 399 7.31 -10.43 5.17
N ALA A 400 6.75 -11.62 4.91
CA ALA A 400 6.96 -12.32 3.64
C ALA A 400 6.21 -11.68 2.46
N SER A 401 5.04 -11.07 2.67
CA SER A 401 4.24 -10.43 1.61
C SER A 401 4.51 -8.94 1.42
N MET A 402 4.75 -8.18 2.48
CA MET A 402 5.09 -6.75 2.38
C MET A 402 6.62 -6.51 2.41
N GLY A 403 7.42 -7.58 2.47
CA GLY A 403 8.86 -7.45 2.74
C GLY A 403 9.64 -6.70 1.68
N VAL A 404 9.29 -6.86 0.40
CA VAL A 404 9.92 -6.09 -0.68
C VAL A 404 9.69 -4.58 -0.49
N TRP A 405 8.48 -4.17 -0.13
CA TRP A 405 8.19 -2.75 0.12
C TRP A 405 8.89 -2.23 1.39
N PHE A 406 9.01 -3.03 2.44
CA PHE A 406 9.82 -2.64 3.61
C PHE A 406 11.30 -2.50 3.28
N ALA A 407 11.83 -3.33 2.39
CA ALA A 407 13.20 -3.17 1.90
C ALA A 407 13.36 -1.90 1.04
N GLU A 408 12.38 -1.57 0.20
CA GLU A 408 12.34 -0.30 -0.56
C GLU A 408 12.30 0.91 0.39
N LEU A 409 11.44 0.88 1.43
CA LEU A 409 11.37 1.91 2.47
C LEU A 409 12.71 2.05 3.20
N ALA A 410 13.32 0.95 3.62
CA ALA A 410 14.62 0.96 4.31
C ALA A 410 15.72 1.58 3.44
N GLU A 411 15.80 1.22 2.15
CA GLU A 411 16.74 1.80 1.20
C GLU A 411 16.49 3.30 0.97
N ASN A 412 15.22 3.74 0.92
CA ASN A 412 14.90 5.15 0.80
C ASN A 412 15.33 5.95 2.05
N LEU A 413 15.09 5.42 3.26
CA LEU A 413 15.52 6.04 4.51
C LEU A 413 17.06 6.13 4.59
N ARG A 414 17.77 5.05 4.25
CA ARG A 414 19.24 5.06 4.14
C ARG A 414 19.73 6.10 3.14
N GLY A 415 19.11 6.14 1.96
CA GLY A 415 19.49 7.08 0.90
C GLY A 415 19.28 8.54 1.31
N ALA A 416 18.18 8.84 1.99
CA ALA A 416 17.90 10.18 2.51
C ALA A 416 18.90 10.60 3.61
N ALA A 417 19.20 9.72 4.57
CA ALA A 417 20.19 9.98 5.60
C ALA A 417 21.61 10.14 5.02
N ALA A 418 22.01 9.28 4.08
CA ALA A 418 23.32 9.36 3.43
C ALA A 418 23.50 10.67 2.64
N ALA A 419 22.48 11.12 1.91
CA ALA A 419 22.52 12.39 1.17
C ALA A 419 22.62 13.61 2.11
N ALA A 420 21.96 13.56 3.27
CA ALA A 420 22.10 14.62 4.27
C ALA A 420 23.53 14.71 4.86
N ASN A 421 24.18 13.57 5.11
CA ASN A 421 25.51 13.50 5.71
C ASN A 421 26.68 14.00 4.83
N THR A 422 26.67 13.73 3.53
CA THR A 422 27.89 13.92 2.71
C THR A 422 28.13 15.37 2.31
N GLY A 423 27.14 16.27 2.44
CA GLY A 423 27.16 17.59 1.83
C GLY A 423 27.25 17.57 0.29
N GLU A 424 27.31 16.38 -0.31
CA GLU A 424 27.37 16.11 -1.75
C GLU A 424 25.95 15.85 -2.26
N GLY A 425 25.11 16.89 -2.19
CA GLY A 425 23.80 16.92 -2.83
C GLY A 425 22.62 16.92 -1.86
N GLU A 426 21.68 17.82 -2.11
CA GLU A 426 20.39 17.88 -1.43
C GLU A 426 19.62 16.55 -1.60
N VAL A 427 18.89 16.11 -0.56
CA VAL A 427 17.96 14.98 -0.64
C VAL A 427 17.02 15.18 -1.83
N LYS A 428 17.26 14.46 -2.93
CA LYS A 428 16.58 14.71 -4.20
C LYS A 428 15.08 14.48 -4.12
N VAL A 429 14.64 13.45 -3.39
CA VAL A 429 13.22 13.14 -3.15
C VAL A 429 12.99 13.29 -1.67
N LYS A 430 12.25 14.32 -1.27
CA LYS A 430 11.93 14.63 0.14
C LYS A 430 10.59 14.04 0.58
N TYR A 431 9.69 13.80 -0.37
CA TYR A 431 8.34 13.32 -0.09
C TYR A 431 7.95 12.18 -1.03
N ARG A 432 7.58 11.03 -0.47
CA ARG A 432 7.02 9.88 -1.19
C ARG A 432 5.63 9.54 -0.69
N HIS A 433 4.69 9.36 -1.62
CA HIS A 433 3.32 9.01 -1.31
C HIS A 433 2.90 7.76 -2.05
N ASN A 434 2.68 6.69 -1.30
CA ASN A 434 2.21 5.42 -1.81
C ASN A 434 0.70 5.26 -1.56
N ILE A 435 -0.09 5.02 -2.60
CA ILE A 435 -1.55 4.85 -2.50
C ILE A 435 -1.89 3.38 -2.78
N ALA A 436 -2.45 2.72 -1.77
CA ALA A 436 -2.58 1.27 -1.68
C ALA A 436 -3.97 0.85 -1.16
N HIS A 437 -4.03 -0.33 -0.52
CA HIS A 437 -5.25 -0.96 -0.03
C HIS A 437 -5.20 -1.19 1.49
N ASP A 438 -6.34 -1.50 2.08
CA ASP A 438 -6.45 -1.94 3.47
C ASP A 438 -5.58 -3.16 3.75
N GLY A 439 -5.53 -4.13 2.85
CA GLY A 439 -4.66 -5.30 2.95
C GLY A 439 -3.16 -4.94 2.98
N SER A 440 -2.73 -3.89 2.28
CA SER A 440 -1.35 -3.40 2.32
C SER A 440 -1.05 -2.77 3.69
N LEU A 441 -1.92 -1.86 4.14
CA LEU A 441 -1.77 -1.19 5.43
C LEU A 441 -1.83 -2.16 6.60
N SER A 442 -2.69 -3.16 6.57
CA SER A 442 -2.80 -4.17 7.63
C SER A 442 -1.51 -4.97 7.77
N ARG A 443 -0.83 -5.27 6.66
CA ARG A 443 0.49 -5.92 6.67
C ARG A 443 1.58 -4.99 7.17
N VAL A 444 1.56 -3.72 6.79
CA VAL A 444 2.49 -2.70 7.34
C VAL A 444 2.33 -2.60 8.85
N LEU A 445 1.11 -2.44 9.33
CA LEU A 445 0.78 -2.40 10.76
C LEU A 445 1.12 -3.70 11.49
N SER A 446 1.00 -4.85 10.83
CA SER A 446 1.43 -6.15 11.36
C SER A 446 2.95 -6.21 11.54
N VAL A 447 3.72 -5.79 10.54
CA VAL A 447 5.19 -5.73 10.60
C VAL A 447 5.66 -4.76 11.67
N LEU A 448 5.01 -3.59 11.79
CA LEU A 448 5.26 -2.62 12.86
C LEU A 448 4.73 -3.09 14.23
N GLN A 449 4.04 -4.23 14.28
CA GLN A 449 3.43 -4.82 15.46
C GLN A 449 2.55 -3.84 16.24
N VAL A 450 1.69 -3.11 15.53
CA VAL A 450 0.76 -2.13 16.12
C VAL A 450 0.03 -2.74 17.32
N ASP A 451 -0.09 -1.95 18.38
CA ASP A 451 -0.61 -2.43 19.65
C ASP A 451 -2.14 -2.66 19.62
N GLU A 452 -2.86 -1.90 18.78
CA GLU A 452 -4.29 -2.07 18.53
C GLU A 452 -4.54 -2.12 17.02
N MET A 453 -4.91 -3.29 16.48
CA MET A 453 -5.27 -3.44 15.07
C MET A 453 -6.75 -3.17 14.87
N VAL A 454 -7.03 -2.48 13.77
CA VAL A 454 -8.36 -2.26 13.22
C VAL A 454 -8.30 -2.53 11.73
N TRP A 455 -9.42 -2.86 11.10
CA TRP A 455 -9.53 -2.80 9.66
C TRP A 455 -9.23 -1.36 9.22
N PRO A 456 -8.17 -1.10 8.43
CA PRO A 456 -7.84 0.25 7.99
C PRO A 456 -9.02 0.88 7.23
N GLY A 457 -9.62 1.94 7.78
CA GLY A 457 -10.73 2.66 7.12
C GLY A 457 -10.30 3.38 5.83
N MET A 458 -11.27 3.94 5.12
CA MET A 458 -11.02 4.69 3.88
C MET A 458 -10.06 5.85 4.16
N GLY A 459 -9.03 6.00 3.33
CA GLY A 459 -8.01 7.01 3.53
C GLY A 459 -7.10 6.80 4.75
N ALA A 460 -7.11 5.63 5.40
CA ALA A 460 -6.16 5.32 6.47
C ALA A 460 -4.72 5.52 5.99
N GLU A 461 -3.80 5.97 6.85
CA GLU A 461 -2.39 6.17 6.47
C GLU A 461 -1.40 5.77 7.57
N VAL A 462 -0.23 5.29 7.13
CA VAL A 462 0.98 5.16 7.95
C VAL A 462 2.05 6.07 7.34
N VAL A 463 2.58 6.99 8.16
CA VAL A 463 3.61 7.96 7.74
C VAL A 463 4.92 7.65 8.44
N PHE A 464 6.01 7.59 7.68
CA PHE A 464 7.38 7.46 8.17
C PHE A 464 8.09 8.80 7.94
N GLU A 465 8.49 9.44 9.02
CA GLU A 465 9.20 10.71 9.00
C GLU A 465 10.63 10.48 9.47
N LEU A 466 11.60 10.97 8.69
CA LEU A 466 13.02 10.90 9.01
C LEU A 466 13.53 12.27 9.43
N TYR A 467 14.14 12.31 10.61
CA TYR A 467 14.69 13.50 11.23
C TYR A 467 16.19 13.38 11.38
N GLU A 468 16.86 14.51 11.17
CA GLU A 468 18.27 14.73 11.52
C GLU A 468 18.32 15.52 12.85
N LYS A 469 19.27 15.18 13.72
CA LYS A 469 19.51 15.97 14.94
C LYS A 469 20.42 17.16 14.63
N ILE A 470 19.95 18.38 14.83
CA ILE A 470 20.65 19.61 14.42
C ILE A 470 22.06 19.74 15.06
N ASN A 471 22.18 19.35 16.34
CA ASN A 471 23.46 19.43 17.06
C ASN A 471 24.33 18.18 16.91
N ASN A 472 23.87 17.17 16.16
CA ASN A 472 24.62 15.98 15.81
C ASN A 472 24.12 15.45 14.45
N PRO A 473 24.51 16.10 13.34
CA PRO A 473 23.94 15.84 12.01
C PRO A 473 24.18 14.41 11.49
N GLU A 474 25.05 13.64 12.14
CA GLU A 474 25.24 12.21 11.85
C GLU A 474 24.22 11.30 12.56
N SER A 475 23.34 11.86 13.41
CA SER A 475 22.31 11.11 14.14
C SER A 475 20.92 11.31 13.54
N TYR A 476 20.32 10.19 13.15
CA TYR A 476 19.03 10.15 12.48
C TYR A 476 17.99 9.42 13.31
N PHE A 477 16.76 9.91 13.24
CA PHE A 477 15.65 9.41 14.03
C PHE A 477 14.40 9.27 13.16
N VAL A 478 13.61 8.24 13.40
CA VAL A 478 12.36 7.97 12.71
C VAL A 478 11.19 8.18 13.65
N ARG A 479 10.18 8.92 13.18
CA ARG A 479 8.85 8.95 13.79
C ARG A 479 7.86 8.28 12.86
N VAL A 480 6.99 7.43 13.41
CA VAL A 480 5.95 6.76 12.63
C VAL A 480 4.58 7.19 13.14
N LEU A 481 3.72 7.65 12.24
CA LEU A 481 2.35 8.06 12.54
C LEU A 481 1.36 7.05 11.96
N TRP A 482 0.33 6.70 12.72
CA TRP A 482 -0.86 5.95 12.30
C TRP A 482 -2.09 6.81 12.54
N GLY A 483 -2.75 7.20 11.46
CA GLY A 483 -3.88 8.12 11.50
C GLY A 483 -3.57 9.47 12.14
N GLY A 484 -2.42 10.06 11.78
CA GLY A 484 -1.96 11.36 12.31
C GLY A 484 -1.41 11.34 13.74
N ARG A 485 -1.33 10.18 14.40
CA ARG A 485 -0.83 10.04 15.78
C ARG A 485 0.37 9.12 15.83
N VAL A 486 1.29 9.36 16.76
CA VAL A 486 2.45 8.49 16.98
C VAL A 486 2.01 7.03 17.16
N LEU A 487 2.56 6.14 16.34
CA LEU A 487 2.29 4.72 16.40
C LEU A 487 2.90 4.11 17.66
N ARG A 488 2.11 3.29 18.36
CA ARG A 488 2.58 2.43 19.44
C ARG A 488 2.71 1.00 18.92
N SER A 489 3.92 0.46 19.02
CA SER A 489 4.23 -0.93 18.78
C SER A 489 4.21 -1.72 20.10
N SER A 490 3.74 -2.96 20.01
CA SER A 490 3.88 -3.95 21.09
C SER A 490 5.30 -4.54 21.17
N ASN A 491 6.12 -4.38 20.13
CA ASN A 491 7.52 -4.78 20.16
C ASN A 491 8.32 -3.82 21.05
N PRO A 492 9.09 -4.29 22.05
CA PRO A 492 9.78 -3.42 23.00
C PRO A 492 10.96 -2.64 22.38
N SER A 493 11.52 -3.11 21.26
CA SER A 493 12.56 -2.37 20.54
C SER A 493 11.97 -1.16 19.80
N LEU A 494 10.78 -1.30 19.22
CA LEU A 494 10.10 -0.20 18.51
C LEU A 494 9.32 0.72 19.47
N GLY A 495 8.65 0.15 20.46
CA GLY A 495 7.93 0.86 21.52
C GLY A 495 6.98 1.94 21.00
N VAL A 496 7.08 3.13 21.58
CA VAL A 496 6.45 4.34 21.02
C VAL A 496 7.36 4.84 19.90
N MET A 497 6.88 4.85 18.67
CA MET A 497 7.69 5.18 17.50
C MET A 497 7.81 6.70 17.29
N ASP A 498 8.36 7.40 18.29
CA ASP A 498 8.62 8.84 18.29
C ASP A 498 10.11 9.08 18.50
N MET A 499 10.78 9.55 17.45
CA MET A 499 12.23 9.76 17.42
C MET A 499 13.02 8.49 17.82
N VAL A 500 12.67 7.36 17.21
CA VAL A 500 13.42 6.09 17.37
C VAL A 500 14.68 6.16 16.51
N ASP A 501 15.80 5.70 17.04
CA ASP A 501 17.08 5.65 16.32
C ASP A 501 16.93 4.94 14.95
N LEU A 502 17.45 5.57 13.89
CA LEU A 502 17.35 5.05 12.52
C LEU A 502 17.97 3.65 12.39
N ASP A 503 19.13 3.40 13.00
CA ASP A 503 19.81 2.11 12.91
C ASP A 503 19.01 1.00 13.59
N LEU A 504 18.29 1.32 14.67
CA LEU A 504 17.35 0.38 15.30
C LEU A 504 16.21 0.02 14.34
N VAL A 505 15.59 1.02 13.71
CA VAL A 505 14.47 0.81 12.77
C VAL A 505 14.92 0.02 11.55
N LEU A 506 16.06 0.38 10.95
CA LEU A 506 16.66 -0.35 9.83
C LEU A 506 17.02 -1.78 10.23
N GLY A 507 17.67 -1.97 11.38
CA GLY A 507 18.02 -3.29 11.90
C GLY A 507 16.80 -4.17 12.17
N TYR A 508 15.66 -3.58 12.55
CA TYR A 508 14.39 -4.30 12.67
C TYR A 508 13.87 -4.74 11.28
N PHE A 509 13.83 -3.84 10.31
CA PHE A 509 13.38 -4.15 8.96
C PHE A 509 14.27 -5.19 8.28
N ASP A 510 15.59 -4.98 8.20
CA ASP A 510 16.53 -5.95 7.61
C ASP A 510 16.58 -7.27 8.38
N GLY A 511 16.37 -7.21 9.69
CA GLY A 511 16.23 -8.38 10.53
C GLY A 511 15.11 -9.30 10.01
N LEU A 512 13.97 -8.73 9.67
CA LEU A 512 12.80 -9.45 9.16
C LEU A 512 12.90 -9.82 7.68
N VAL A 513 13.33 -8.89 6.82
CA VAL A 513 13.20 -9.03 5.35
C VAL A 513 14.53 -9.16 4.61
N GLY A 514 15.64 -8.90 5.30
CA GLY A 514 16.99 -8.85 4.72
C GLY A 514 17.22 -7.56 3.96
N GLU A 515 18.48 -7.09 3.94
CA GLU A 515 18.83 -5.95 3.10
C GLU A 515 18.46 -6.25 1.63
N LYS A 516 17.86 -5.27 0.95
CA LYS A 516 17.39 -5.42 -0.44
C LYS A 516 16.46 -6.64 -0.62
N ALA A 517 15.68 -6.95 0.41
CA ALA A 517 14.73 -8.06 0.46
C ALA A 517 15.35 -9.46 0.27
N GLU A 518 16.64 -9.64 0.59
CA GLU A 518 17.34 -10.91 0.33
C GLU A 518 16.72 -12.12 1.06
N LYS A 519 16.09 -11.92 2.24
CA LYS A 519 15.41 -13.00 2.96
C LYS A 519 14.03 -13.29 2.40
N VAL A 520 13.39 -12.33 1.72
CA VAL A 520 12.05 -12.52 1.12
C VAL A 520 12.07 -13.64 0.08
N LYS A 521 13.14 -13.73 -0.73
CA LYS A 521 13.30 -14.85 -1.69
C LYS A 521 13.26 -16.20 -0.98
N GLY A 522 14.04 -16.35 0.09
CA GLY A 522 14.03 -17.56 0.92
C GLY A 522 12.69 -17.83 1.62
N LEU A 523 12.02 -16.78 2.12
CA LEU A 523 10.68 -16.89 2.71
C LEU A 523 9.63 -17.36 1.71
N CYS A 524 9.71 -16.88 0.46
CA CYS A 524 8.76 -17.18 -0.59
C CYS A 524 9.17 -18.38 -1.46
N GLY A 525 10.33 -19.01 -1.22
CA GLY A 525 10.81 -20.14 -2.00
C GLY A 525 11.08 -19.80 -3.47
N LEU A 526 11.57 -18.57 -3.73
CA LEU A 526 11.87 -18.03 -5.05
C LEU A 526 13.37 -18.08 -5.40
#